data_AF-A0A925WMI6-F1
#
_entry.id   AF-A0A925WMI6-F1
#
_cell.length_a   1.000
_cell.length_b   1.000
_cell.length_c   1.000
_cell.angle_alpha   90.00
_cell.angle_beta   90.00
_cell.angle_gamma   90.00
#
_symmetry.space_group_name_H-M   'P 1'
#
loop_
_entity.id
_entity.type
_entity.pdbx_description
1 polymer ?
#
loop_
_entity_poly.entity_id
_entity_poly.type
_entity_poly.pdbx_seq_one_letter_code
_entity_poly.pdbx_strand_id
1 'polypeptide(L)'
;GLRPSELDYAVAGFEDMCQAMGYALMRAHALKQPPPSFDGVYAAWLASSIRLSHQVYPYRHHNEDWQVQILNNAYGRCGLMVRTVNNVACLHDAVYACPVEHMMGKLLQQVAERVSLAVG
;
A
#
# COMPACT_ATOMS: atom_id res chain seq x y z
N GLY A 1 1.15 18.93 11.37
CA GLY A 1 0.29 18.92 10.17
C GLY A 1 1.01 18.19 9.06
N LEU A 2 0.29 17.63 8.10
CA LEU A 2 0.88 16.93 6.96
C LEU A 2 1.57 17.91 6.01
N ARG A 3 2.68 17.47 5.40
CA ARG A 3 3.32 18.20 4.31
C ARG A 3 2.40 18.16 3.09
N PRO A 4 2.40 19.19 2.22
CA PRO A 4 1.57 19.21 1.01
C PRO A 4 1.69 17.93 0.16
N SER A 5 2.92 17.43 -0.03
CA SER A 5 3.14 16.17 -0.74
C SER A 5 2.47 14.96 -0.10
N GLU A 6 2.39 14.92 1.24
CA GLU A 6 1.73 13.83 1.96
C GLU A 6 0.21 13.88 1.83
N LEU A 7 -0.36 15.09 1.67
CA LEU A 7 -1.78 15.28 1.34
C LEU A 7 -2.07 14.81 -0.08
N ASP A 8 -1.23 15.16 -1.05
CA ASP A 8 -1.41 14.74 -2.44
C ASP A 8 -1.40 13.21 -2.57
N TYR A 9 -0.46 12.53 -1.89
CA TYR A 9 -0.43 11.06 -1.84
C TYR A 9 -1.68 10.48 -1.15
N ALA A 10 -2.14 11.09 -0.06
CA ALA A 10 -3.33 10.63 0.64
C ALA A 10 -4.60 10.77 -0.22
N VAL A 11 -4.74 11.87 -0.96
CA VAL A 11 -5.88 12.11 -1.86
C VAL A 11 -5.86 11.15 -3.04
N ALA A 12 -4.69 10.99 -3.69
CA ALA A 12 -4.55 10.04 -4.80
C ALA A 12 -4.84 8.60 -4.33
N GLY A 13 -4.28 8.18 -3.20
CA GLY A 13 -4.55 6.86 -2.64
C GLY A 13 -6.02 6.65 -2.24
N PHE A 14 -6.69 7.72 -1.80
CA PHE A 14 -8.12 7.67 -1.51
C PHE A 14 -8.96 7.40 -2.76
N GLU A 15 -8.70 8.15 -3.84
CA GLU A 15 -9.39 7.97 -5.12
C GLU A 15 -9.17 6.55 -5.68
N ASP A 16 -7.92 6.10 -5.73
CA ASP A 16 -7.55 4.79 -6.25
C ASP A 16 -8.24 3.65 -5.47
N MET A 17 -8.28 3.76 -4.14
CA MET A 17 -8.93 2.74 -3.30
C MET A 17 -10.46 2.74 -3.48
N CYS A 18 -11.08 3.91 -3.65
CA CYS A 18 -12.51 3.99 -3.94
C CYS A 18 -12.85 3.31 -5.28
N GLN A 19 -12.03 3.53 -6.31
CA GLN A 19 -12.17 2.86 -7.60
C GLN A 19 -11.98 1.35 -7.45
N ALA A 20 -10.95 0.90 -6.72
CA ALA A 20 -10.69 -0.52 -6.47
C ALA A 20 -11.89 -1.21 -5.78
N MET A 21 -12.49 -0.55 -4.77
CA MET A 21 -13.68 -1.06 -4.10
C MET A 21 -14.89 -1.11 -5.04
N GLY A 22 -15.13 -0.06 -5.83
CA GLY A 22 -16.20 -0.03 -6.81
C GLY A 22 -16.10 -1.17 -7.83
N TYR A 23 -14.91 -1.38 -8.41
CA TYR A 23 -14.67 -2.49 -9.33
C TYR A 23 -14.84 -3.86 -8.66
N ALA A 24 -14.40 -4.02 -7.41
CA ALA A 24 -14.53 -5.27 -6.68
C ALA A 24 -16.00 -5.61 -6.40
N LEU A 25 -16.83 -4.62 -6.03
CA LEU A 25 -18.28 -4.77 -5.86
C LEU A 25 -18.97 -5.12 -7.17
N MET A 26 -18.69 -4.39 -8.25
CA MET A 26 -19.27 -4.66 -9.58
C MET A 26 -18.91 -6.07 -10.07
N ARG A 27 -17.66 -6.50 -9.88
CA ARG A 27 -17.21 -7.85 -10.25
C ARG A 27 -17.93 -8.92 -9.43
N ALA A 28 -18.06 -8.74 -8.12
CA ALA A 28 -18.78 -9.68 -7.26
C ALA A 28 -20.25 -9.80 -7.69
N HIS A 29 -20.91 -8.68 -7.99
CA HIS A 29 -22.28 -8.68 -8.50
C HIS A 29 -22.41 -9.42 -9.84
N ALA A 30 -21.55 -9.11 -10.82
CA ALA A 30 -21.57 -9.76 -12.13
C ALA A 30 -21.33 -11.29 -12.05
N LEU A 31 -20.50 -11.73 -11.10
CA LEU A 31 -20.20 -13.14 -10.87
C LEU A 31 -21.15 -13.83 -9.88
N LYS A 32 -22.18 -13.14 -9.38
CA LYS A 32 -23.11 -13.63 -8.34
C LYS A 32 -22.37 -14.15 -7.08
N GLN A 33 -21.27 -13.48 -6.73
CA GLN A 33 -20.46 -13.76 -5.54
C GLN A 33 -20.85 -12.81 -4.40
N PRO A 34 -20.59 -13.18 -3.14
CA PRO A 34 -20.76 -12.25 -2.02
C PRO A 34 -19.87 -11.01 -2.19
N PRO A 35 -20.31 -9.82 -1.72
CA PRO A 35 -19.49 -8.62 -1.71
C PRO A 35 -18.16 -8.87 -0.97
N PRO A 36 -17.03 -8.40 -1.50
CA PRO A 36 -15.74 -8.54 -0.83
C PRO A 36 -15.69 -7.65 0.41
N SER A 37 -14.94 -8.08 1.43
CA SER A 37 -14.67 -7.25 2.60
C SER A 37 -13.76 -6.08 2.23
N PHE A 38 -13.95 -4.94 2.91
CA PHE A 38 -13.06 -3.79 2.78
C PHE A 38 -11.59 -4.20 3.02
N ASP A 39 -11.31 -4.91 4.12
CA ASP A 39 -9.95 -5.32 4.49
C ASP A 39 -9.26 -6.14 3.38
N GLY A 40 -10.02 -7.02 2.72
CA GLY A 40 -9.49 -7.84 1.62
C GLY A 40 -9.13 -7.01 0.39
N VAL A 41 -9.99 -6.06 0.00
CA VAL A 41 -9.72 -5.16 -1.13
C VAL A 41 -8.60 -4.19 -0.79
N TYR A 42 -8.60 -3.64 0.43
CA TYR A 42 -7.61 -2.67 0.90
C TYR A 42 -6.21 -3.28 0.95
N ALA A 43 -6.08 -4.49 1.52
CA ALA A 43 -4.80 -5.19 1.57
C ALA A 43 -4.27 -5.51 0.15
N ALA A 44 -5.15 -5.95 -0.76
CA ALA A 44 -4.77 -6.25 -2.14
C ALA A 44 -4.34 -4.98 -2.91
N TRP A 45 -5.09 -3.89 -2.76
CA TRP A 45 -4.75 -2.60 -3.35
C TRP A 45 -3.42 -2.08 -2.80
N LEU A 46 -3.23 -2.07 -1.48
CA LEU A 46 -2.01 -1.59 -0.86
C LEU A 46 -0.79 -2.42 -1.30
N ALA A 47 -0.93 -3.74 -1.40
CA ALA A 47 0.12 -4.60 -1.92
C ALA A 47 0.45 -4.27 -3.40
N SER A 48 -0.56 -3.98 -4.23
CA SER A 48 -0.36 -3.59 -5.63
C SER A 48 0.34 -2.25 -5.80
N SER A 49 0.30 -1.39 -4.77
CA SER A 49 0.97 -0.09 -4.75
C SER A 49 2.46 -0.16 -4.43
N ILE A 50 3.00 -1.35 -4.07
CA ILE A 50 4.40 -1.49 -3.69
C ILE A 50 5.32 -1.12 -4.86
N ARG A 51 6.27 -0.23 -4.62
CA ARG A 51 7.30 0.21 -5.57
C ARG A 51 8.67 0.19 -4.92
N LEU A 52 9.67 -0.24 -5.67
CA LEU A 52 11.08 -0.14 -5.29
C LEU A 52 11.67 1.19 -5.74
N SER A 53 12.48 1.82 -4.89
CA SER A 53 13.26 2.99 -5.28
C SER A 53 14.25 2.61 -6.38
N HIS A 54 14.39 3.47 -7.39
CA HIS A 54 15.41 3.28 -8.44
C HIS A 54 16.84 3.36 -7.88
N GLN A 55 17.04 4.11 -6.79
CA GLN A 55 18.32 4.22 -6.13
C GLN A 55 18.68 2.93 -5.41
N VAL A 56 19.88 2.41 -5.71
CA VAL A 56 20.50 1.26 -5.07
C VAL A 56 21.65 1.76 -4.22
N TYR A 57 21.66 1.42 -2.94
CA TYR A 57 22.73 1.74 -2.01
C TYR A 57 23.61 0.50 -1.81
N PRO A 58 24.85 0.49 -2.32
CA PRO A 58 25.77 -0.59 -2.06
C PRO A 58 26.30 -0.49 -0.61
N TYR A 59 26.38 -1.62 0.07
CA TYR A 59 26.94 -1.74 1.41
C TYR A 59 27.81 -2.99 1.49
N ARG A 60 28.97 -2.92 2.16
CA ARG A 60 29.83 -4.09 2.35
C ARG A 60 29.75 -4.54 3.81
N HIS A 61 29.29 -5.76 4.04
CA HIS A 61 29.12 -6.33 5.38
C HIS A 61 29.77 -7.71 5.45
N HIS A 62 30.67 -7.93 6.40
CA HIS A 62 31.41 -9.21 6.54
C HIS A 62 32.02 -9.74 5.22
N ASN A 63 32.56 -8.84 4.40
CA ASN A 63 33.15 -9.15 3.09
C ASN A 63 32.15 -9.63 2.01
N GLU A 64 30.85 -9.50 2.26
CA GLU A 64 29.77 -9.67 1.29
C GLU A 64 29.26 -8.30 0.82
N ASP A 65 28.96 -8.18 -0.47
CA ASP A 65 28.38 -6.97 -1.04
C ASP A 65 26.85 -7.07 -1.00
N TRP A 66 26.23 -6.08 -0.38
CA TRP A 66 24.78 -5.94 -0.23
C TRP A 66 24.29 -4.78 -1.07
N GLN A 67 23.11 -4.94 -1.63
CA GLN A 67 22.40 -3.89 -2.35
C GLN A 67 21.10 -3.60 -1.61
N VAL A 68 20.97 -2.38 -1.09
CA VAL A 68 19.80 -1.94 -0.34
C VAL A 68 18.97 -0.99 -1.19
N GLN A 69 17.66 -1.22 -1.26
CA GLN A 69 16.68 -0.35 -1.91
C GLN A 69 15.53 -0.07 -0.96
N ILE A 70 14.90 1.09 -1.10
CA ILE A 70 13.74 1.48 -0.29
C ILE A 70 12.48 0.88 -0.93
N LEU A 71 11.62 0.29 -0.10
CA LEU A 71 10.27 -0.11 -0.47
C LEU A 71 9.30 1.01 -0.08
N ASN A 72 8.45 1.40 -1.03
CA ASN A 72 7.37 2.35 -0.81
C ASN A 72 6.04 1.70 -1.16
N ASN A 73 4.95 2.09 -0.48
CA ASN A 73 3.57 1.84 -0.86
C ASN A 73 2.90 3.19 -1.24
N ALA A 74 1.58 3.17 -1.43
CA ALA A 74 0.77 4.36 -1.73
C ALA A 74 0.94 5.52 -0.73
N TYR A 75 1.38 5.24 0.50
CA TYR A 75 1.55 6.23 1.56
C TYR A 75 3.02 6.64 1.79
N GLY A 76 3.97 6.06 1.05
CA GLY A 76 5.39 6.35 1.17
C GLY A 76 6.22 5.16 1.63
N ARG A 77 7.34 5.41 2.31
CA ARG A 77 8.27 4.35 2.73
C ARG A 77 7.61 3.37 3.69
N CYS A 78 7.71 2.08 3.39
CA CYS A 78 7.16 1.00 4.20
C CYS A 78 8.19 -0.08 4.56
N GLY A 79 9.40 -0.02 3.98
CA GLY A 79 10.44 -1.01 4.26
C GLY A 79 11.70 -0.85 3.44
N LEU A 80 12.53 -1.88 3.49
CA LEU A 80 13.78 -2.01 2.75
C LEU A 80 13.82 -3.39 2.08
N MET A 81 14.41 -3.45 0.90
CA MET A 81 14.80 -4.69 0.26
C MET A 81 16.32 -4.76 0.24
N VAL A 82 16.86 -5.84 0.79
CA VAL A 82 18.30 -6.14 0.81
C VAL A 82 18.54 -7.32 -0.09
N ARG A 83 19.35 -7.13 -1.13
CA ARG A 83 19.85 -8.20 -1.99
C ARG A 83 21.30 -8.50 -1.63
N THR A 84 21.60 -9.76 -1.41
CA THR A 84 22.97 -10.27 -1.33
C THR A 84 23.21 -11.25 -2.48
N VAL A 85 24.40 -11.86 -2.55
CA VAL A 85 24.72 -12.81 -3.63
C VAL A 85 23.75 -14.00 -3.64
N ASN A 86 23.32 -14.45 -2.46
CA ASN A 86 22.55 -15.69 -2.31
C ASN A 86 21.10 -15.47 -1.85
N ASN A 87 20.71 -14.24 -1.49
CA ASN A 87 19.42 -14.01 -0.85
C ASN A 87 18.80 -12.64 -1.17
N VAL A 88 17.47 -12.57 -1.04
CA VAL A 88 16.71 -11.32 -1.04
C VAL A 88 15.85 -11.29 0.22
N ALA A 89 16.09 -10.31 1.09
CA ALA A 89 15.32 -10.10 2.30
C ALA A 89 14.53 -8.79 2.21
N CYS A 90 13.25 -8.84 2.55
CA CYS A 90 12.40 -7.67 2.71
C CYS A 90 12.21 -7.39 4.21
N LEU A 91 12.57 -6.19 4.63
CA LEU A 91 12.47 -5.73 6.01
C LEU A 91 11.35 -4.70 6.11
N HIS A 92 10.36 -4.96 6.97
CA HIS A 92 9.33 -3.98 7.26
C HIS A 92 9.88 -2.92 8.22
N ASP A 93 9.59 -1.65 7.92
CA ASP A 93 10.06 -0.51 8.71
C ASP A 93 8.86 0.26 9.26
N ALA A 94 8.45 -0.10 10.47
CA ALA A 94 7.30 0.51 11.13
C ALA A 94 7.59 1.93 11.66
N VAL A 95 8.87 2.30 11.85
CA VAL A 95 9.25 3.60 12.44
C VAL A 95 9.07 4.74 11.43
N TYR A 96 9.29 4.46 10.15
CA TYR A 96 9.09 5.43 9.06
C TYR A 96 7.77 5.23 8.30
N ALA A 97 6.87 4.39 8.81
CA ALA A 97 5.55 4.24 8.24
C ALA A 97 4.81 5.57 8.27
N CYS A 98 4.09 5.88 7.19
CA CYS A 98 3.38 7.15 7.07
C CYS A 98 2.28 7.24 8.14
N PRO A 99 2.28 8.26 9.02
CA PRO A 99 1.29 8.37 10.10
C PRO A 99 -0.15 8.51 9.58
N VAL A 100 -0.30 8.87 8.31
CA VAL A 100 -1.57 9.05 7.61
C VAL A 100 -2.22 7.72 7.22
N GLU A 101 -1.44 6.67 7.02
CA GLU A 101 -1.93 5.37 6.53
C GLU A 101 -3.07 4.83 7.39
N HIS A 102 -2.94 4.89 8.71
CA HIS A 102 -3.97 4.39 9.62
C HIS A 102 -5.23 5.27 9.64
N MET A 103 -5.07 6.60 9.57
CA MET A 103 -6.19 7.53 9.50
C MET A 103 -6.97 7.37 8.19
N MET A 104 -6.25 7.25 7.07
CA MET A 104 -6.85 7.06 5.75
C MET A 104 -7.54 5.71 5.64
N GLY A 105 -6.96 4.64 6.21
CA GLY A 105 -7.62 3.34 6.28
C GLY A 105 -9.00 3.43 6.96
N LYS A 106 -9.11 4.13 8.09
CA LYS A 106 -10.40 4.34 8.77
C LYS A 106 -11.38 5.18 7.96
N LEU A 107 -10.92 6.26 7.33
CA LEU A 107 -11.76 7.11 6.49
C LEU A 107 -12.29 6.32 5.28
N LEU A 108 -11.41 5.56 4.62
CA LEU A 108 -11.73 4.71 3.48
C LEU A 108 -12.72 3.61 3.87
N GLN A 109 -12.55 3.01 5.04
CA GLN A 109 -13.50 2.02 5.55
C GLN A 109 -14.90 2.61 5.68
N GLN A 110 -15.03 3.77 6.32
CA GLN A 110 -16.33 4.44 6.50
C GLN A 110 -17.00 4.78 5.17
N VAL A 111 -16.21 5.21 4.18
CA VAL A 111 -16.72 5.51 2.83
C VAL A 111 -17.13 4.23 2.11
N ALA A 112 -16.30 3.19 2.16
CA ALA A 112 -16.58 1.90 1.54
C ALA A 112 -17.84 1.23 2.11
N GLU A 113 -18.08 1.35 3.42
CA GLU A 113 -19.32 0.91 4.07
C GLU A 113 -20.54 1.64 3.49
N ARG A 114 -20.47 2.96 3.31
CA ARG A 114 -21.56 3.73 2.70
C ARG A 114 -21.79 3.39 1.22
N VAL A 115 -20.72 3.20 0.46
CA VAL A 115 -20.81 2.77 -0.94
C VAL A 115 -21.45 1.39 -1.04
N SER A 116 -21.06 0.46 -0.17
CA SER A 116 -21.63 -0.90 -0.16
C SER A 116 -23.12 -0.89 0.16
N LEU A 117 -23.56 -0.03 1.10
CA LEU A 117 -24.99 0.17 1.42
C LEU A 117 -25.80 0.79 0.28
N ALA A 118 -25.18 1.58 -0.58
CA ALA A 118 -25.86 2.20 -1.73
C ALA A 118 -25.99 1.27 -2.94
N VAL A 119 -25.17 0.21 -3.00
CA VAL A 119 -25.12 -0.76 -4.11
C VAL A 119 -25.90 -2.05 -3.80
N GLY A 120 -26.13 -2.35 -2.52
CA GLY A 120 -26.99 -3.46 -2.07
C GLY A 120 -28.48 -3.13 -2.16
#